data_AF-E9CUI4-F1
#
_entry.id   AF-E9CUI4-F1
#
_cell.length_a   1.000
_cell.length_b   1.000
_cell.length_c   1.000
_cell.angle_alpha   90.00
_cell.angle_beta   90.00
_cell.angle_gamma   90.00
#
_symmetry.space_group_name_H-M   'P 1'
#
loop_
_entity.id
_entity.type
_entity.pdbx_description
1 polymer ?
#
loop_
_entity_poly.entity_id
_entity_poly.type
_entity_poly.pdbx_seq_one_letter_code
_entity_poly.pdbx_strand_id
1 'polypeptide(L)'
;MPKPNAHDLRLKVKLSAYVRARRAALKTVDGGVDRSPDTSKKTDGIPCQCPFQRVRMPPIRNKNARNSIEIEGRLELAISAFKNEEISSIREAACLFDVPCSTLAYRLKDRPARVNLHTNSHKLTEPEENQLVQWVLDLDKQELPPRPAFVENMANHIYISYYSGSIIATSFQPLLGV
;
A
#
# COMPACT_ATOMS: atom_id res chain seq x y z
N MET A 1 23.85 -3.17 -10.79
CA MET A 1 22.74 -2.94 -9.85
C MET A 1 23.00 -3.73 -8.57
N PRO A 2 23.16 -3.07 -7.42
CA PRO A 2 23.39 -3.77 -6.15
C PRO A 2 22.09 -4.44 -5.69
N LYS A 3 22.18 -5.70 -5.24
CA LYS A 3 21.01 -6.45 -4.78
C LYS A 3 20.55 -5.89 -3.43
N PRO A 4 19.24 -5.66 -3.23
CA PRO A 4 18.73 -5.11 -1.98
C PRO A 4 19.00 -6.08 -0.82
N ASN A 5 19.54 -5.52 0.27
CA ASN A 5 19.82 -6.23 1.51
C ASN A 5 18.51 -6.82 2.10
N ALA A 6 18.54 -8.08 2.56
CA ALA A 6 17.40 -8.75 3.17
C ALA A 6 16.77 -7.96 4.35
N HIS A 7 17.55 -7.12 5.03
CA HIS A 7 17.06 -6.20 6.07
C HIS A 7 16.14 -5.10 5.53
N ASP A 8 16.45 -4.57 4.35
CA ASP A 8 15.70 -3.48 3.68
C ASP A 8 14.32 -3.97 3.19
N LEU A 9 14.27 -5.19 2.65
CA LEU A 9 13.02 -5.87 2.31
C LEU A 9 12.17 -6.17 3.55
N ARG A 10 12.81 -6.54 4.68
CA ARG A 10 12.13 -6.83 5.94
C ARG A 10 11.54 -5.58 6.60
N LEU A 11 12.15 -4.41 6.39
CA LEU A 11 11.62 -3.11 6.84
C LEU A 11 10.46 -2.61 5.96
N LYS A 12 10.56 -2.75 4.63
CA LYS A 12 9.47 -2.42 3.69
C LYS A 12 8.18 -3.19 3.95
N VAL A 13 8.29 -4.48 4.28
CA VAL A 13 7.14 -5.31 4.68
C VAL A 13 6.54 -4.85 6.02
N LYS A 14 7.37 -4.42 6.99
CA LYS A 14 6.91 -3.92 8.29
C LYS A 14 6.18 -2.59 8.20
N LEU A 15 6.70 -1.62 7.43
CA LEU A 15 6.09 -0.30 7.26
C LEU A 15 4.74 -0.37 6.53
N SER A 16 4.63 -1.17 5.47
CA SER A 16 3.38 -1.30 4.71
C SER A 16 2.24 -1.97 5.51
N ALA A 17 2.58 -2.81 6.49
CA ALA A 17 1.61 -3.39 7.42
C ALA A 17 1.15 -2.38 8.49
N TYR A 18 2.06 -1.54 8.99
CA TYR A 18 1.75 -0.48 9.96
C TYR A 18 0.78 0.56 9.41
N VAL A 19 1.00 1.01 8.17
CA VAL A 19 0.11 1.97 7.49
C VAL A 19 -1.30 1.39 7.26
N ARG A 20 -1.40 0.10 6.93
CA ARG A 20 -2.69 -0.59 6.76
C ARG A 20 -3.47 -0.75 8.07
N ALA A 21 -2.80 -1.14 9.15
CA ALA A 21 -3.45 -1.31 10.46
C ALA A 21 -3.99 0.02 11.02
N ARG A 22 -3.25 1.12 10.82
CA ARG A 22 -3.64 2.44 11.32
C ARG A 22 -4.85 3.05 10.60
N ARG A 23 -5.02 2.74 9.31
CA ARG A 23 -6.19 3.18 8.52
C ARG A 23 -7.49 2.46 8.91
N ALA A 24 -7.39 1.23 9.41
CA ALA A 24 -8.55 0.47 9.90
C ALA A 24 -9.05 0.97 11.27
N ALA A 25 -8.14 1.37 12.16
CA ALA A 25 -8.48 1.89 13.48
C ALA A 25 -9.25 3.24 13.41
N LEU A 26 -8.89 4.10 12.46
CA LEU A 26 -9.55 5.40 12.27
C LEU A 26 -10.95 5.32 11.63
N LYS A 27 -11.41 4.11 11.25
CA LYS A 27 -12.72 3.88 10.62
C LYS A 27 -13.83 3.46 11.59
N THR A 28 -13.57 3.45 12.90
CA THR A 28 -14.48 2.89 13.92
C THR A 28 -15.16 3.95 14.81
N VAL A 29 -15.10 5.23 14.46
CA VAL A 29 -15.56 6.33 15.35
C VAL A 29 -17.00 6.80 15.08
N ASP A 30 -17.70 6.29 14.06
CA ASP A 30 -19.07 6.74 13.77
C ASP A 30 -20.13 5.65 14.04
N GLY A 31 -20.93 5.88 15.09
CA GLY A 31 -22.35 5.53 15.15
C GLY A 31 -22.73 4.19 15.79
N GLY A 32 -23.06 4.23 17.09
CA GLY A 32 -23.72 3.12 17.79
C GLY A 32 -24.30 3.52 19.15
N VAL A 33 -25.45 4.19 19.14
CA VAL A 33 -26.34 4.33 20.30
C VAL A 33 -27.13 3.03 20.46
N ASP A 34 -26.97 2.30 21.57
CA ASP A 34 -28.11 1.90 22.42
C ASP A 34 -27.73 1.09 23.68
N ARG A 35 -28.43 1.48 24.76
CA ARG A 35 -28.93 0.72 25.93
C ARG A 35 -27.99 -0.03 26.89
N SER A 36 -27.96 0.53 28.11
CA SER A 36 -27.71 -0.11 29.41
C SER A 36 -28.47 -1.43 29.60
N PRO A 37 -27.90 -2.39 30.35
CA PRO A 37 -28.60 -2.83 31.56
C PRO A 37 -27.70 -2.96 32.79
N ASP A 38 -28.30 -2.64 33.93
CA ASP A 38 -27.79 -2.84 35.27
C ASP A 38 -27.42 -4.31 35.56
N THR A 39 -26.35 -4.53 36.35
CA THR A 39 -26.40 -5.09 37.72
C THR A 39 -25.05 -5.66 38.14
N SER A 40 -24.58 -5.21 39.31
CA SER A 40 -23.72 -5.93 40.27
C SER A 40 -22.39 -6.57 39.76
N LYS A 41 -21.26 -6.14 40.31
CA LYS A 41 -20.62 -6.74 41.50
C LYS A 41 -19.25 -6.10 41.74
N LYS A 42 -19.05 -5.69 42.98
CA LYS A 42 -17.79 -5.28 43.60
C LYS A 42 -16.91 -6.51 43.80
N THR A 43 -15.69 -6.51 43.25
CA THR A 43 -14.52 -7.21 43.82
C THR A 43 -13.25 -6.46 43.44
N ASP A 44 -12.75 -5.71 44.41
CA ASP A 44 -11.36 -5.58 44.87
C ASP A 44 -10.21 -5.79 43.87
N GLY A 45 -9.32 -4.81 43.89
CA GLY A 45 -8.20 -4.68 42.97
C GLY A 45 -7.18 -5.80 43.05
N ILE A 46 -6.78 -6.22 41.86
CA ILE A 46 -5.45 -6.77 41.57
C ILE A 46 -5.01 -6.08 40.27
N PRO A 47 -3.99 -5.21 40.27
CA PRO A 47 -3.46 -4.68 39.02
C PRO A 47 -2.64 -5.80 38.38
N CYS A 48 -3.22 -6.45 37.37
CA CYS A 48 -2.54 -7.46 36.58
C CYS A 48 -1.36 -6.80 35.84
N GLN A 49 -0.17 -6.89 36.39
CA GLN A 49 1.07 -6.71 35.64
C GLN A 49 1.25 -7.93 34.73
N CYS A 50 0.51 -7.96 33.63
CA CYS A 50 0.86 -8.79 32.49
C CYS A 50 1.89 -8.00 31.68
N PRO A 51 3.12 -8.50 31.47
CA PRO A 51 4.05 -7.84 30.56
C PRO A 51 3.37 -7.77 29.20
N PHE A 52 3.19 -6.54 28.73
CA PHE A 52 2.50 -6.17 27.49
C PHE A 52 3.31 -6.66 26.28
N GLN A 53 3.47 -7.98 26.13
CA GLN A 53 3.80 -8.58 24.86
C GLN A 53 2.58 -8.36 23.98
N ARG A 54 2.59 -7.21 23.30
CA ARG A 54 1.63 -6.82 22.28
C ARG A 54 1.68 -7.89 21.21
N VAL A 55 0.85 -8.93 21.36
CA VAL A 55 0.69 -9.99 20.37
C VAL A 55 0.29 -9.27 19.09
N ARG A 56 1.24 -9.16 18.14
CA ARG A 56 0.96 -8.59 16.83
C ARG A 56 0.05 -9.59 16.15
N MET A 57 -1.26 -9.39 16.26
CA MET A 57 -2.19 -10.11 15.43
C MET A 57 -1.80 -9.87 13.96
N PRO A 58 -1.61 -10.91 13.15
CA PRO A 58 -1.42 -10.71 11.73
C PRO A 58 -2.68 -10.00 11.20
N PRO A 59 -2.53 -9.02 10.28
CA PRO A 59 -3.68 -8.34 9.72
C PRO A 59 -4.64 -9.39 9.17
N ILE A 60 -5.94 -9.28 9.51
CA ILE A 60 -7.00 -10.13 8.97
C ILE A 60 -6.99 -9.94 7.46
N ARG A 61 -6.32 -10.86 6.77
CA ARG A 61 -6.26 -10.84 5.31
C ARG A 61 -7.63 -11.29 4.81
N ASN A 62 -8.32 -10.39 4.12
CA ASN A 62 -9.54 -10.72 3.39
C ASN A 62 -9.26 -11.95 2.50
N LYS A 63 -10.07 -13.01 2.64
CA LYS A 63 -9.97 -14.23 1.82
C LYS A 63 -9.99 -13.90 0.33
N ASN A 64 -10.80 -12.91 -0.06
CA ASN A 64 -10.96 -12.48 -1.45
C ASN A 64 -9.68 -11.87 -2.04
N ALA A 65 -8.84 -11.22 -1.22
CA ALA A 65 -7.58 -10.62 -1.68
C ALA A 65 -6.49 -11.68 -1.93
N ARG A 66 -6.46 -12.75 -1.12
CA ARG A 66 -5.57 -13.90 -1.39
C ARG A 66 -5.98 -14.58 -2.70
N ASN A 67 -7.28 -14.84 -2.84
CA ASN A 67 -7.85 -15.43 -4.04
C ASN A 67 -7.52 -14.60 -5.29
N SER A 68 -7.60 -13.26 -5.24
CA SER A 68 -7.24 -12.43 -6.40
C SER A 68 -5.77 -12.55 -6.78
N ILE A 69 -4.85 -12.57 -5.81
CA ILE A 69 -3.40 -12.69 -6.08
C ILE A 69 -3.09 -14.06 -6.69
N GLU A 70 -3.69 -15.12 -6.14
CA GLU A 70 -3.55 -16.48 -6.65
C GLU A 70 -4.09 -16.60 -8.08
N ILE A 71 -5.24 -15.98 -8.38
CA ILE A 71 -5.80 -15.95 -9.74
C ILE A 71 -4.88 -15.18 -10.71
N GLU A 72 -4.33 -14.02 -10.31
CA GLU A 72 -3.38 -13.29 -11.16
C GLU A 72 -2.13 -14.12 -11.46
N GLY A 73 -1.58 -14.85 -10.49
CA GLY A 73 -0.42 -15.73 -10.72
C GLY A 73 -0.74 -16.86 -11.71
N ARG A 74 -1.94 -17.46 -11.63
CA ARG A 74 -2.40 -18.47 -12.60
C ARG A 74 -2.63 -17.88 -13.99
N LEU A 75 -3.14 -16.66 -14.07
CA LEU A 75 -3.31 -15.93 -15.33
C LEU A 75 -1.95 -15.67 -16.00
N GLU A 76 -0.93 -15.28 -15.24
CA GLU A 76 0.43 -15.10 -15.78
C GLU A 76 0.98 -16.41 -16.37
N LEU A 77 0.80 -17.54 -15.68
CA LEU A 77 1.17 -18.86 -16.20
C LEU A 77 0.43 -19.21 -17.49
N ALA A 78 -0.89 -18.99 -17.52
CA ALA A 78 -1.71 -19.24 -18.71
C ALA A 78 -1.29 -18.37 -19.91
N ILE A 79 -0.93 -17.11 -19.66
CA ILE A 79 -0.41 -16.20 -20.69
C ILE A 79 0.94 -16.68 -21.21
N SER A 80 1.85 -17.12 -20.32
CA SER A 80 3.14 -17.65 -20.75
C SER A 80 2.98 -18.91 -21.61
N ALA A 81 2.15 -19.86 -21.20
CA ALA A 81 1.89 -21.08 -21.96
C ALA A 81 1.25 -20.80 -23.33
N PHE A 82 0.32 -19.84 -23.39
CA PHE A 82 -0.28 -19.39 -24.64
C PHE A 82 0.74 -18.71 -25.57
N LYS A 83 1.63 -17.85 -25.03
CA LYS A 83 2.69 -17.18 -25.80
C LYS A 83 3.80 -18.13 -26.26
N ASN A 84 4.06 -19.20 -25.50
CA ASN A 84 5.02 -20.25 -25.85
C ASN A 84 4.44 -21.26 -26.86
N GLU A 85 3.22 -21.06 -27.33
CA GLU A 85 2.50 -21.97 -28.24
C GLU A 85 2.30 -23.40 -27.69
N GLU A 86 2.44 -23.59 -26.38
CA GLU A 86 2.13 -24.87 -25.70
C GLU A 86 0.63 -25.17 -25.77
N ILE A 87 -0.19 -24.11 -25.80
CA ILE A 87 -1.64 -24.19 -25.84
C ILE A 87 -2.16 -23.29 -26.94
N SER A 88 -2.91 -23.87 -27.87
CA SER A 88 -3.40 -23.17 -29.07
C SER A 88 -4.64 -22.30 -28.80
N SER A 89 -5.41 -22.61 -27.74
CA SER A 89 -6.70 -21.97 -27.48
C SER A 89 -6.78 -21.29 -26.13
N ILE A 90 -7.36 -20.09 -26.11
CA ILE A 90 -7.62 -19.33 -24.87
C ILE A 90 -8.53 -20.13 -23.92
N ARG A 91 -9.53 -20.84 -24.46
CA ARG A 91 -10.45 -21.64 -23.63
C ARG A 91 -9.75 -22.83 -22.99
N GLU A 92 -8.86 -23.47 -23.75
CA GLU A 92 -8.07 -24.59 -23.28
C GLU A 92 -7.10 -24.14 -22.17
N ALA A 93 -6.38 -23.04 -22.39
CA ALA A 93 -5.51 -22.45 -21.38
C ALA A 93 -6.28 -22.07 -20.11
N ALA A 94 -7.43 -21.43 -20.26
CA ALA A 94 -8.29 -21.08 -19.14
C ALA A 94 -8.76 -22.32 -18.35
N CYS A 95 -9.07 -23.42 -19.02
CA CYS A 95 -9.48 -24.67 -18.39
C CYS A 95 -8.31 -25.34 -17.66
N LEU A 96 -7.15 -25.48 -18.32
CA LEU A 96 -5.95 -26.10 -17.77
C LEU A 96 -5.45 -25.38 -16.51
N PHE A 97 -5.46 -24.05 -16.54
CA PHE A 97 -5.04 -23.24 -15.41
C PHE A 97 -6.19 -22.84 -14.49
N ASP A 98 -7.42 -23.37 -14.68
CA ASP A 98 -8.67 -23.06 -13.96
C ASP A 98 -8.81 -21.55 -13.60
N VAL A 99 -8.80 -20.73 -14.65
CA VAL A 99 -9.02 -19.28 -14.60
C VAL A 99 -10.19 -18.89 -15.51
N PRO A 100 -10.92 -17.79 -15.22
CA PRO A 100 -12.00 -17.35 -16.08
C PRO A 100 -11.50 -16.95 -17.48
N CYS A 101 -12.11 -17.52 -18.53
CA CYS A 101 -11.76 -17.23 -19.93
C CYS A 101 -11.82 -15.73 -20.26
N SER A 102 -12.81 -15.01 -19.74
CA SER A 102 -12.97 -13.57 -19.97
C SER A 102 -11.81 -12.78 -19.38
N THR A 103 -11.38 -13.12 -18.15
CA THR A 103 -10.25 -12.47 -17.49
C THR A 103 -8.94 -12.75 -18.22
N LEU A 104 -8.73 -13.99 -18.67
CA LEU A 104 -7.57 -14.35 -19.50
C LEU A 104 -7.54 -13.56 -20.82
N ALA A 105 -8.67 -13.45 -21.51
CA ALA A 105 -8.77 -12.66 -22.73
C ALA A 105 -8.50 -11.17 -22.50
N TYR A 106 -8.93 -10.59 -21.37
CA TYR A 106 -8.57 -9.22 -21.02
C TYR A 106 -7.07 -9.04 -20.77
N ARG A 107 -6.41 -10.01 -20.12
CA ARG A 107 -4.97 -9.96 -19.86
C ARG A 107 -4.15 -10.09 -21.14
N LEU A 108 -4.58 -10.93 -22.09
CA LEU A 108 -3.97 -11.03 -23.41
C LEU A 108 -4.11 -9.76 -24.25
N LYS A 109 -5.14 -8.94 -23.98
CA LYS A 109 -5.32 -7.58 -24.54
C LYS A 109 -4.58 -6.51 -23.74
N ASP A 110 -3.55 -6.89 -22.98
CA ASP A 110 -2.72 -6.02 -22.16
C ASP A 110 -3.46 -5.19 -21.10
N ARG A 111 -4.63 -5.66 -20.64
CA ARG A 111 -5.28 -5.02 -19.48
C ARG A 111 -4.50 -5.40 -18.22
N PRO A 112 -3.89 -4.45 -17.48
CA PRO A 112 -3.11 -4.76 -16.28
C PRO A 112 -4.00 -5.17 -15.11
N ALA A 113 -3.41 -5.89 -14.15
CA ALA A 113 -4.09 -6.30 -12.94
C ALA A 113 -4.43 -5.10 -12.07
N ARG A 114 -5.58 -5.15 -11.40
CA ARG A 114 -6.03 -4.07 -10.52
C ARG A 114 -5.06 -3.82 -9.37
N VAL A 115 -4.34 -4.85 -8.95
CA VAL A 115 -3.27 -4.79 -7.94
C VAL A 115 -2.02 -4.05 -8.43
N ASN A 116 -1.80 -3.98 -9.74
CA ASN A 116 -0.66 -3.30 -10.37
C ASN A 116 -1.01 -1.87 -10.81
N LEU A 117 -2.30 -1.54 -10.87
CA LEU A 117 -2.77 -0.21 -11.25
C LEU A 117 -2.69 0.76 -10.08
N HIS A 118 -2.26 1.98 -10.39
CA HIS A 118 -2.36 3.11 -9.47
C HIS A 118 -3.83 3.39 -9.16
N THR A 119 -4.15 3.73 -7.91
CA THR A 119 -5.53 4.04 -7.55
C THR A 119 -5.88 5.45 -8.03
N ASN A 120 -7.01 5.60 -8.73
CA ASN A 120 -7.44 6.85 -9.36
C ASN A 120 -7.53 8.08 -8.42
N SER A 121 -7.59 7.88 -7.11
CA SER A 121 -7.73 8.96 -6.12
C SER A 121 -6.39 9.49 -5.57
N HIS A 122 -5.26 9.08 -6.13
CA HIS A 122 -3.94 9.57 -5.71
C HIS A 122 -3.63 10.88 -6.43
N LYS A 123 -3.24 11.90 -5.66
CA LYS A 123 -2.84 13.21 -6.20
C LYS A 123 -1.37 13.25 -6.62
N LEU A 124 -0.55 12.40 -6.03
CA LEU A 124 0.86 12.27 -6.35
C LEU A 124 1.05 11.17 -7.40
N THR A 125 2.01 11.41 -8.30
CA THR A 125 2.46 10.40 -9.25
C THR A 125 3.41 9.39 -8.59
N GLU A 126 3.61 8.22 -9.20
CA GLU A 126 4.54 7.19 -8.70
C GLU A 126 5.95 7.73 -8.34
N PRO A 127 6.62 8.57 -9.17
CA PRO A 127 7.91 9.13 -8.81
C PRO A 127 7.85 10.07 -7.60
N GLU A 128 6.79 10.86 -7.47
CA GLU A 128 6.57 11.77 -6.34
C GLU A 128 6.33 10.99 -5.04
N GLU A 129 5.55 9.91 -5.10
CA GLU A 129 5.36 8.99 -3.97
C GLU A 129 6.68 8.32 -3.58
N ASN A 130 7.51 7.92 -4.55
CA ASN A 130 8.83 7.34 -4.28
C ASN A 130 9.76 8.34 -3.57
N GLN A 131 9.72 9.62 -3.95
CA GLN A 131 10.46 10.69 -3.27
C GLN A 131 9.99 10.86 -1.82
N LEU A 132 8.66 10.85 -1.60
CA LEU A 132 8.09 10.91 -0.25
C LEU A 132 8.52 9.70 0.60
N VAL A 133 8.53 8.49 0.02
CA VAL A 133 9.00 7.27 0.71
C VAL A 133 10.47 7.36 1.07
N GLN A 134 11.33 7.82 0.16
CA GLN A 134 12.76 8.02 0.44
C GLN A 134 12.97 8.97 1.62
N TRP A 135 12.27 10.09 1.64
CA TRP A 135 12.34 11.05 2.74
C TRP A 135 11.90 10.44 4.07
N VAL A 136 10.82 9.64 4.10
CA VAL A 136 10.40 8.93 5.32
C VAL A 136 11.48 7.94 5.80
N LEU A 137 12.13 7.23 4.88
CA LEU A 137 13.22 6.31 5.22
C LEU A 137 14.44 7.05 5.77
N ASP A 138 14.73 8.25 5.28
CA ASP A 138 15.83 9.07 5.80
C ASP A 138 15.51 9.63 7.19
N LEU A 139 14.25 9.94 7.49
CA LEU A 139 13.82 10.27 8.86
C LEU A 139 13.98 9.10 9.83
N ASP A 140 13.64 7.89 9.39
CA ASP A 140 13.80 6.67 10.22
C ASP A 140 15.28 6.41 10.54
N LYS A 141 16.20 6.66 9.60
CA LYS A 141 17.66 6.61 9.83
C LYS A 141 18.14 7.65 10.84
N GLN A 142 17.47 8.81 10.90
CA GLN A 142 17.75 9.87 11.87
C GLN A 142 17.11 9.60 13.25
N GLU A 143 16.51 8.42 13.43
CA GLU A 143 15.78 8.03 14.64
C GLU A 143 14.59 8.97 14.97
N LEU A 144 14.12 9.73 13.97
CA LEU A 144 12.98 10.63 14.10
C LEU A 144 11.71 9.91 13.63
N PRO A 145 10.76 9.60 14.53
CA PRO A 145 9.55 8.91 14.12
C PRO A 145 8.70 9.83 13.21
N PRO A 146 8.36 9.40 11.98
CA PRO A 146 7.59 10.22 11.05
C PRO A 146 6.17 10.43 11.61
N ARG A 147 5.86 11.67 11.99
CA ARG A 147 4.50 12.07 12.38
C ARG A 147 3.64 12.24 11.12
N PRO A 148 2.37 11.79 11.11
CA PRO A 148 1.50 11.92 9.93
C PRO A 148 1.41 13.34 9.37
N ALA A 149 1.32 14.36 10.24
CA ALA A 149 1.30 15.77 9.82
C ALA A 149 2.57 16.18 9.05
N PHE A 150 3.72 15.63 9.43
CA PHE A 150 4.98 15.93 8.76
C PHE A 150 5.03 15.30 7.36
N VAL A 151 4.53 14.07 7.24
CA VAL A 151 4.38 13.38 5.95
C VAL A 151 3.41 14.11 5.03
N GLU A 152 2.30 14.62 5.56
CA GLU A 152 1.34 15.42 4.80
C GLU A 152 1.95 16.74 4.31
N ASN A 153 2.67 17.46 5.16
CA ASN A 153 3.37 18.69 4.77
C ASN A 153 4.39 18.44 3.66
N MET A 154 5.16 17.35 3.76
CA MET A 154 6.14 16.99 2.73
C MET A 154 5.46 16.56 1.43
N ALA A 155 4.36 15.80 1.51
CA ALA A 155 3.57 15.43 0.34
C ALA A 155 3.01 16.67 -0.37
N ASN A 156 2.48 17.64 0.38
CA ASN A 156 2.00 18.91 -0.15
C ASN A 156 3.13 19.74 -0.75
N HIS A 157 4.31 19.75 -0.12
CA HIS A 157 5.49 20.42 -0.65
C HIS A 157 5.93 19.83 -1.99
N ILE A 158 6.01 18.49 -2.08
CA ILE A 158 6.32 17.79 -3.33
C ILE A 158 5.27 18.17 -4.39
N TYR A 159 3.99 18.00 -4.09
CA TYR A 159 2.90 18.38 -5.00
C TYR A 159 3.04 19.83 -5.49
N ILE A 160 3.16 20.80 -4.59
CA ILE A 160 3.31 22.20 -4.96
C ILE A 160 4.55 22.38 -5.83
N SER A 161 5.71 21.84 -5.47
CA SER A 161 6.95 22.04 -6.23
C SER A 161 6.88 21.61 -7.70
N TYR A 162 6.16 20.54 -8.01
CA TYR A 162 5.98 20.04 -9.39
C TYR A 162 4.90 20.80 -10.15
N TYR A 163 3.82 21.20 -9.48
CA TYR A 163 2.64 21.78 -10.12
C TYR A 163 2.57 23.32 -10.04
N SER A 164 3.41 23.97 -9.23
CA SER A 164 3.57 25.43 -9.17
C SER A 164 4.56 25.96 -10.23
N GLY A 165 5.23 25.08 -10.98
CA GLY A 165 6.17 25.42 -12.05
C GLY A 165 5.55 25.99 -13.33
N SER A 166 4.21 26.09 -13.44
CA SER A 166 3.58 26.78 -14.58
C SER A 166 3.52 28.31 -14.44
N ILE A 167 3.94 28.89 -13.30
CA ILE A 167 4.02 30.34 -13.11
C ILE A 167 5.28 30.72 -12.31
N ILE A 168 6.49 30.35 -12.76
CA ILE A 168 7.75 31.07 -12.49
C ILE A 168 8.90 30.41 -13.26
N ALA A 169 8.85 30.48 -14.60
CA ALA A 169 10.06 30.58 -15.42
C ALA A 169 10.45 32.07 -15.58
N THR A 170 10.14 32.89 -14.57
CA THR A 170 10.36 34.33 -14.60
C THR A 170 11.18 34.70 -13.36
N SER A 171 12.34 35.29 -13.64
CA SER A 171 13.24 35.99 -12.72
C SER A 171 13.85 35.19 -11.57
N PHE A 172 14.87 34.40 -11.89
CA PHE A 172 16.12 34.47 -11.13
C PHE A 172 17.28 34.68 -12.12
N GLN A 173 17.28 35.83 -12.78
CA GLN A 173 18.51 36.40 -13.33
C GLN A 173 19.22 37.11 -12.17
N PRO A 174 20.40 36.65 -11.74
CA PRO A 174 21.23 37.45 -10.85
C PRO A 174 21.88 38.56 -11.70
N LEU A 175 21.39 39.78 -11.53
CA LEU A 175 22.20 40.97 -11.71
C LEU A 175 22.88 41.29 -10.38
N LEU A 176 24.08 41.88 -10.46
CA LEU A 176 25.09 42.21 -9.43
C LEU A 176 26.17 41.12 -9.34
N GLY A 177 27.40 41.26 -9.85
CA GLY A 177 28.17 42.45 -10.25
C GLY A 177 29.25 42.76 -9.20
N VAL A 178 30.52 42.44 -9.51
CA VAL A 178 31.73 43.29 -9.51
C VAL A 178 32.77 42.58 -10.38
#